data_AF-Q1PQ18-F1
#
_entry.id   AF-Q1PQ18-F1
#
_cell.length_a   1.000
_cell.length_b   1.000
_cell.length_c   1.000
_cell.angle_alpha   90.00
_cell.angle_beta   90.00
_cell.angle_gamma   90.00
#
_symmetry.space_group_name_H-M   'P 1'
#
loop_
_entity.id
_entity.type
_entity.pdbx_description
1 polymer ?
#
loop_
_entity_poly.entity_id
_entity_poly.type
_entity_poly.pdbx_seq_one_letter_code
_entity_poly.pdbx_strand_id
1 'polypeptide(L)'
;SLPTVKEDIYGRKRDAEGNILPDPIEQEATAAGQKYIPPHQRALMAAASAGTNEKQAEILARLLKQCKGLLNRLSEANLHKIAAGIEALYMKNSRYNMNETLTRLLQEALLGPTRTQERMVQEHMVLLAYLHAQIGSEIGAHFLQTFVELFDGHLKDGHLASLAVEDKQLNNVVLLLCYMYIFKIYELSLLMELISRLADSLCEKTVECLLLIFQSIGFRLRKDDPLAFKTMMQNVQSKIAAAPLELKENPRLRFMVDILNAVKNNNMNKLPQYDPELAENLRKRLKAMLKNDRYVVTLNIALADLLRADKVGKWWIVGSAWTGNLNEMGTASKQKPNQSGSSAGFAD
;
A
#
# COMPACT_ATOMS: atom_id res chain seq x y z
N SER A 1 -32.30 1.83 52.39
CA SER A 1 -32.22 2.22 50.98
C SER A 1 -30.97 1.58 50.40
N LEU A 2 -31.10 0.63 49.48
CA LEU A 2 -29.96 0.00 48.81
C LEU A 2 -29.34 1.00 47.81
N PRO A 3 -28.01 1.16 47.74
CA PRO A 3 -27.38 2.08 46.80
C PRO A 3 -27.61 1.60 45.36
N THR A 4 -28.08 2.51 44.51
CA THR A 4 -28.40 2.23 43.10
C THR A 4 -27.12 2.17 42.28
N VAL A 5 -26.57 0.97 42.10
CA VAL A 5 -25.38 0.74 41.27
C VAL A 5 -25.80 0.68 39.81
N LYS A 6 -25.18 1.49 38.94
CA LYS A 6 -25.40 1.47 37.49
C LYS A 6 -24.15 0.99 36.76
N GLU A 7 -24.34 0.20 35.71
CA GLU A 7 -23.26 -0.30 34.86
C GLU A 7 -23.14 0.60 33.62
N ASP A 8 -21.91 1.00 33.26
CA ASP A 8 -21.67 1.80 32.06
C ASP A 8 -21.55 0.95 30.79
N ILE A 9 -21.50 1.60 29.62
CA ILE A 9 -21.42 0.94 28.30
C ILE A 9 -20.14 0.10 28.10
N TYR A 10 -19.20 0.15 29.05
CA TYR A 10 -17.97 -0.63 29.08
C TYR A 10 -17.97 -1.71 30.18
N GLY A 11 -19.11 -1.96 30.83
CA GLY A 11 -19.29 -3.03 31.82
C GLY A 11 -18.77 -2.69 33.23
N ARG A 12 -18.56 -1.40 33.56
CA ARG A 12 -18.01 -0.99 34.85
C ARG A 12 -19.12 -0.51 35.78
N LYS A 13 -19.09 -0.97 37.05
CA LYS A 13 -20.05 -0.56 38.08
C LYS A 13 -19.73 0.85 38.60
N ARG A 14 -20.75 1.70 38.72
CA ARG A 14 -20.64 3.07 39.24
C ARG A 14 -21.57 3.30 40.42
N ASP A 15 -21.12 4.14 41.33
CA ASP A 15 -21.96 4.65 42.42
C ASP A 15 -22.93 5.74 41.93
N ALA A 16 -23.78 6.24 42.84
CA ALA A 16 -24.75 7.28 42.54
C ALA A 16 -24.11 8.64 42.19
N GLU A 17 -22.84 8.83 42.51
CA GLU A 17 -22.05 10.04 42.27
C GLU A 17 -21.24 9.94 40.96
N GLY A 18 -21.30 8.79 40.28
CA GLY A 18 -20.66 8.53 38.99
C GLY A 18 -19.21 8.03 39.10
N ASN A 19 -18.70 7.76 40.31
CA ASN A 19 -17.36 7.21 40.50
C ASN A 19 -17.35 5.73 40.10
N ILE A 20 -16.24 5.28 39.50
CA ILE A 20 -16.05 3.88 39.13
C ILE A 20 -15.75 3.09 40.41
N LEU A 21 -16.60 2.12 40.73
CA LEU A 21 -16.36 1.21 41.83
C LEU A 21 -15.27 0.21 41.41
N PRO A 22 -14.24 -0.03 42.26
CA PRO A 22 -13.25 -1.08 42.01
C PRO A 22 -13.93 -2.43 41.82
N ASP A 23 -13.46 -3.22 40.86
CA ASP A 23 -13.99 -4.56 40.62
C ASP A 23 -13.74 -5.42 41.87
N PRO A 24 -14.76 -6.11 42.44
CA PRO A 24 -14.55 -7.02 43.58
C PRO A 24 -13.40 -8.02 43.36
N ILE A 25 -13.12 -8.38 42.11
CA ILE A 25 -12.07 -9.30 41.72
C ILE A 25 -10.67 -8.65 41.79
N GLU A 26 -10.56 -7.34 41.59
CA GLU A 26 -9.32 -6.58 41.81
C GLU A 26 -8.98 -6.46 43.30
N GLN A 27 -10.00 -6.41 44.16
CA GLN A 27 -9.82 -6.44 45.62
C GLN A 27 -9.39 -7.84 46.11
N GLU A 28 -9.93 -8.92 45.53
CA GLU A 28 -9.49 -10.28 45.86
C GLU A 28 -8.08 -10.60 45.33
N ALA A 29 -7.72 -10.14 44.13
CA ALA A 29 -6.40 -10.38 43.54
C ALA A 29 -5.27 -9.63 44.28
N THR A 30 -5.56 -8.42 44.78
CA THR A 30 -4.63 -7.66 45.62
C THR A 30 -4.48 -8.26 47.01
N ALA A 31 -5.53 -8.87 47.57
CA ALA A 31 -5.48 -9.60 48.83
C ALA A 31 -4.72 -10.95 48.72
N ALA A 32 -4.74 -11.62 47.56
CA ALA A 32 -4.12 -12.93 47.35
C ALA A 32 -2.68 -12.90 46.80
N GLY A 33 -2.07 -11.71 46.62
CA GLY A 33 -0.70 -11.57 46.11
C GLY A 33 -0.50 -12.08 44.68
N GLN A 34 -1.57 -12.29 43.92
CA GLN A 34 -1.53 -12.80 42.55
C GLN A 34 -1.42 -11.63 41.57
N LYS A 35 -0.37 -11.64 40.74
CA LYS A 35 -0.18 -10.64 39.68
C LYS A 35 -1.35 -10.71 38.70
N TYR A 36 -2.12 -9.63 38.60
CA TYR A 36 -3.28 -9.53 37.70
C TYR A 36 -2.91 -9.96 36.27
N ILE A 37 -3.65 -10.94 35.74
CA ILE A 37 -3.51 -11.40 34.36
C ILE A 37 -4.60 -10.73 33.51
N PRO A 38 -4.23 -9.83 32.57
CA PRO A 38 -5.19 -9.13 31.72
C PRO A 38 -6.11 -10.09 30.95
N PRO A 39 -7.38 -9.69 30.69
CA PRO A 39 -8.36 -10.53 30.01
C PRO A 39 -7.88 -11.11 28.67
N HIS A 40 -7.11 -10.34 27.91
CA HIS A 40 -6.53 -10.77 26.63
C HIS A 40 -5.51 -11.91 26.81
N GLN A 41 -4.69 -11.86 27.86
CA GLN A 41 -3.74 -12.94 28.18
C GLN A 41 -4.44 -14.19 28.72
N ARG A 42 -5.53 -14.02 29.47
CA ARG A 42 -6.40 -15.15 29.87
C ARG A 42 -7.09 -15.79 28.67
N ALA A 43 -7.57 -15.01 27.70
CA ALA A 43 -8.16 -15.55 26.47
C ALA A 43 -7.16 -16.33 25.61
N LEU A 44 -5.91 -15.84 25.52
CA LEU A 44 -4.80 -16.54 24.86
C LEU A 44 -4.42 -17.85 25.58
N MET A 45 -4.34 -17.84 26.91
CA MET A 45 -4.05 -19.06 27.68
C MET A 45 -5.19 -20.08 27.61
N ALA A 46 -6.45 -19.63 27.61
CA ALA A 46 -7.62 -20.50 27.44
C ALA A 46 -7.70 -21.11 26.03
N ALA A 47 -7.31 -20.37 24.98
CA ALA A 47 -7.24 -20.87 23.61
C ALA A 47 -6.09 -21.89 23.41
N ALA A 48 -4.99 -21.74 24.16
CA ALA A 48 -3.86 -22.67 24.13
C ALA A 48 -4.16 -24.03 24.79
N SER A 49 -5.10 -24.08 25.73
CA SER A 49 -5.39 -25.27 26.55
C SER A 49 -6.59 -26.09 26.06
N ALA A 50 -7.33 -25.65 25.04
CA ALA A 50 -8.61 -26.25 24.64
C ALA A 50 -8.65 -26.88 23.22
N GLY A 51 -7.51 -27.27 22.62
CA GLY A 51 -7.47 -27.84 21.26
C GLY A 51 -7.96 -26.90 20.14
N THR A 52 -8.26 -25.65 20.50
CA THR A 52 -8.81 -24.60 19.62
C THR A 52 -7.77 -24.11 18.64
N ASN A 53 -6.49 -24.14 19.05
CA ASN A 53 -5.35 -23.75 18.23
C ASN A 53 -5.12 -24.70 17.06
N GLU A 54 -5.31 -26.02 17.25
CA GLU A 54 -5.19 -27.03 16.18
C GLU A 54 -6.28 -26.87 15.13
N LYS A 55 -7.54 -26.69 15.57
CA LYS A 55 -8.68 -26.47 14.66
C LYS A 55 -8.52 -25.17 13.88
N GLN A 56 -8.04 -24.11 14.52
CA GLN A 56 -7.76 -22.83 13.85
C GLN A 56 -6.60 -22.96 12.86
N ALA A 57 -5.53 -23.66 13.22
CA ALA A 57 -4.42 -23.96 12.31
C ALA A 57 -4.88 -24.75 11.08
N GLU A 58 -5.77 -25.74 11.27
CA GLU A 58 -6.34 -26.52 10.17
C GLU A 58 -7.18 -25.65 9.22
N ILE A 59 -8.01 -24.76 9.76
CA ILE A 59 -8.80 -23.80 8.97
C ILE A 59 -7.87 -22.89 8.16
N LEU A 60 -6.82 -22.35 8.77
CA LEU A 60 -5.84 -21.50 8.09
C LEU A 60 -5.05 -22.26 7.02
N ALA A 61 -4.67 -23.51 7.28
CA ALA A 61 -4.00 -24.36 6.31
C ALA A 61 -4.90 -24.66 5.10
N ARG A 62 -6.18 -24.93 5.35
CA ARG A 62 -7.19 -25.13 4.30
C ARG A 62 -7.40 -23.87 3.47
N LEU A 63 -7.51 -22.71 4.14
CA LEU A 63 -7.66 -21.42 3.48
C LEU A 63 -6.46 -21.10 2.58
N LEU A 64 -5.24 -21.31 3.09
CA LEU A 64 -4.00 -21.16 2.33
C LEU A 64 -4.03 -22.04 1.07
N LYS A 65 -4.36 -23.32 1.21
CA LYS A 65 -4.43 -24.27 0.09
C LYS A 65 -5.45 -23.84 -0.97
N GLN A 66 -6.62 -23.37 -0.54
CA GLN A 66 -7.66 -22.88 -1.45
C GLN A 66 -7.23 -21.62 -2.19
N CYS A 67 -6.70 -20.62 -1.49
CA CYS A 67 -6.22 -19.38 -2.10
C CYS A 67 -5.06 -19.67 -3.07
N LYS A 68 -4.08 -20.48 -2.67
CA LYS A 68 -2.93 -20.85 -3.51
C LYS A 68 -3.38 -21.59 -4.77
N GLY A 69 -4.33 -22.52 -4.65
CA GLY A 69 -4.89 -23.24 -5.80
C GLY A 69 -5.63 -22.34 -6.81
N LEU A 70 -6.28 -21.28 -6.33
CA LEU A 70 -6.90 -20.27 -7.19
C LEU A 70 -5.84 -19.39 -7.87
N LEU A 71 -4.90 -18.84 -7.10
CA LEU A 71 -3.86 -17.92 -7.62
C LEU A 71 -2.91 -18.60 -8.62
N ASN A 72 -2.54 -19.87 -8.41
CA ASN A 72 -1.67 -20.61 -9.33
C ASN A 72 -2.31 -20.82 -10.72
N ARG A 73 -3.62 -20.65 -10.82
CA ARG A 73 -4.37 -20.76 -12.08
C ARG A 73 -4.71 -19.40 -12.65
N LEU A 74 -4.40 -18.30 -11.95
CA LEU A 74 -4.80 -16.95 -12.35
C LEU A 74 -4.22 -16.60 -13.71
N SER A 75 -5.12 -16.32 -14.64
CA SER A 75 -4.82 -15.77 -15.94
C SER A 75 -5.97 -14.89 -16.42
N GLU A 76 -5.74 -14.12 -17.48
CA GLU A 76 -6.80 -13.31 -18.10
C GLU A 76 -8.07 -14.14 -18.41
N ALA A 77 -7.91 -15.37 -18.92
CA ALA A 77 -9.01 -16.21 -19.38
C ALA A 77 -9.95 -16.68 -18.26
N ASN A 78 -9.43 -16.84 -17.04
CA ASN A 78 -10.19 -17.35 -15.90
C ASN A 78 -10.30 -16.35 -14.73
N LEU A 79 -9.87 -15.10 -14.96
CA LEU A 79 -9.88 -14.00 -13.99
C LEU A 79 -11.23 -13.88 -13.26
N HIS A 80 -12.34 -13.85 -13.98
CA HIS A 80 -13.67 -13.70 -13.37
C HIS A 80 -14.01 -14.85 -12.42
N LYS A 81 -13.76 -16.09 -12.85
CA LYS A 81 -14.03 -17.28 -12.04
C LYS A 81 -13.18 -17.31 -10.77
N ILE A 82 -11.90 -16.93 -10.87
CA ILE A 82 -11.00 -16.89 -9.72
C ILE A 82 -11.37 -15.76 -8.77
N ALA A 83 -11.66 -14.57 -9.30
CA ALA A 83 -12.08 -13.42 -8.52
C ALA A 83 -13.35 -13.72 -7.70
N ALA A 84 -14.37 -14.31 -8.33
CA ALA A 84 -15.58 -14.77 -7.63
C ALA A 84 -15.27 -15.86 -6.58
N GLY A 85 -14.32 -16.76 -6.87
CA GLY A 85 -13.85 -17.76 -5.92
C GLY A 85 -13.22 -17.15 -4.66
N ILE A 86 -12.36 -16.14 -4.83
CA ILE A 86 -11.72 -15.44 -3.71
C ILE A 86 -12.74 -14.57 -2.96
N GLU A 87 -13.67 -13.90 -3.64
CA GLU A 87 -14.81 -13.18 -3.02
C GLU A 87 -15.61 -14.13 -2.11
N ALA A 88 -15.92 -15.34 -2.58
CA ALA A 88 -16.63 -16.34 -1.78
C ALA A 88 -15.83 -16.80 -0.55
N LEU A 89 -14.49 -16.80 -0.62
CA LEU A 89 -13.63 -17.09 0.55
C LEU A 89 -13.66 -15.93 1.55
N TYR A 90 -13.69 -14.68 1.08
CA TYR A 90 -13.87 -13.50 1.95
C TYR A 90 -15.19 -13.50 2.70
N MET A 91 -16.26 -14.06 2.14
CA MET A 91 -17.56 -14.19 2.82
C MET A 91 -17.57 -15.27 3.91
N LYS A 92 -16.62 -16.21 3.89
CA LYS A 92 -16.57 -17.38 4.79
C LYS A 92 -15.50 -17.28 5.87
N ASN A 93 -14.58 -16.33 5.76
CA ASN A 93 -13.42 -16.19 6.63
C ASN A 93 -13.30 -14.75 7.12
N SER A 94 -12.59 -14.54 8.24
CA SER A 94 -12.33 -13.18 8.72
C SER A 94 -11.48 -12.41 7.69
N ARG A 95 -11.74 -11.10 7.56
CA ARG A 95 -10.94 -10.21 6.71
C ARG A 95 -9.45 -10.26 7.07
N TYR A 96 -9.14 -10.35 8.36
CA TYR A 96 -7.77 -10.51 8.85
C TYR A 96 -7.10 -11.76 8.28
N ASN A 97 -7.70 -12.95 8.44
CA ASN A 97 -7.11 -14.21 7.95
C ASN A 97 -6.98 -14.22 6.42
N MET A 98 -7.95 -13.64 5.71
CA MET A 98 -7.92 -13.51 4.25
C MET A 98 -6.80 -12.59 3.79
N ASN A 99 -6.72 -11.38 4.36
CA ASN A 99 -5.71 -10.40 4.00
C ASN A 99 -4.32 -10.95 4.28
N GLU A 100 -4.09 -11.52 5.46
CA GLU A 100 -2.80 -12.12 5.81
C GLU A 100 -2.42 -13.27 4.88
N THR A 101 -3.36 -14.16 4.57
CA THR A 101 -3.14 -15.29 3.66
C THR A 101 -2.79 -14.83 2.25
N LEU A 102 -3.56 -13.87 1.72
CA LEU A 102 -3.34 -13.33 0.38
C LEU A 102 -2.06 -12.50 0.32
N THR A 103 -1.76 -11.67 1.33
CA THR A 103 -0.50 -10.95 1.45
C THR A 103 0.68 -11.91 1.35
N ARG A 104 0.69 -12.98 2.16
CA ARG A 104 1.75 -13.99 2.11
C ARG A 104 1.89 -14.62 0.71
N LEU A 105 0.78 -15.00 0.09
CA LEU A 105 0.80 -15.65 -1.22
C LEU A 105 1.26 -14.70 -2.34
N LEU A 106 0.85 -13.44 -2.31
CA LEU A 106 1.30 -12.44 -3.29
C LEU A 106 2.80 -12.14 -3.11
N GLN A 107 3.29 -12.06 -1.87
CA GLN A 107 4.72 -11.90 -1.63
C GLN A 107 5.51 -13.11 -2.13
N GLU A 108 5.08 -14.34 -1.82
CA GLU A 108 5.71 -15.58 -2.31
C GLU A 108 5.75 -15.64 -3.84
N ALA A 109 4.64 -15.28 -4.49
CA ALA A 109 4.50 -15.40 -5.94
C ALA A 109 5.16 -14.27 -6.74
N LEU A 110 5.20 -13.04 -6.19
CA LEU A 110 5.54 -11.85 -6.97
C LEU A 110 6.83 -11.17 -6.50
N LEU A 111 7.27 -11.38 -5.25
CA LEU A 111 8.40 -10.65 -4.63
C LEU A 111 9.62 -11.53 -4.39
N GLY A 112 9.85 -12.51 -5.27
CA GLY A 112 11.08 -13.29 -5.28
C GLY A 112 12.30 -12.48 -5.73
N PRO A 113 13.53 -13.04 -5.60
CA PRO A 113 14.77 -12.39 -6.02
C PRO A 113 14.93 -12.29 -7.54
N THR A 114 14.13 -13.02 -8.32
CA THR A 114 14.12 -12.98 -9.78
C THR A 114 13.01 -12.05 -10.28
N ARG A 115 13.19 -11.48 -11.48
CA ARG A 115 12.20 -10.57 -12.07
C ARG A 115 10.91 -11.33 -12.35
N THR A 116 9.82 -10.90 -11.73
CA THR A 116 8.48 -11.45 -12.01
C THR A 116 8.01 -10.97 -13.38
N GLN A 117 7.36 -11.86 -14.13
CA GLN A 117 6.80 -11.53 -15.44
C GLN A 117 5.73 -10.46 -15.32
N GLU A 118 5.80 -9.44 -16.16
CA GLU A 118 4.91 -8.29 -16.10
C GLU A 118 3.43 -8.66 -16.29
N ARG A 119 3.13 -9.60 -17.18
CA ARG A 119 1.79 -10.17 -17.36
C ARG A 119 1.24 -10.76 -16.06
N MET A 120 2.04 -11.54 -15.34
CA MET A 120 1.63 -12.15 -14.07
C MET A 120 1.33 -11.06 -13.03
N VAL A 121 2.14 -10.00 -12.96
CA VAL A 121 1.87 -8.85 -12.08
C VAL A 121 0.56 -8.17 -12.44
N GLN A 122 0.31 -7.93 -13.74
CA GLN A 122 -0.94 -7.32 -14.20
C GLN A 122 -2.17 -8.14 -13.80
N GLU A 123 -2.13 -9.46 -13.97
CA GLU A 123 -3.21 -10.37 -13.62
C GLU A 123 -3.50 -10.38 -12.11
N HIS A 124 -2.47 -10.31 -11.26
CA HIS A 124 -2.64 -10.20 -9.81
C HIS A 124 -3.16 -8.83 -9.38
N MET A 125 -2.68 -7.74 -9.98
CA MET A 125 -3.11 -6.40 -9.61
C MET A 125 -4.53 -6.08 -10.09
N VAL A 126 -4.98 -6.63 -11.23
CA VAL A 126 -6.39 -6.49 -11.64
C VAL A 126 -7.32 -7.30 -10.73
N LEU A 127 -6.88 -8.48 -10.25
CA LEU A 127 -7.60 -9.23 -9.23
C LEU A 127 -7.70 -8.42 -7.92
N LEU A 128 -6.61 -7.81 -7.48
CA LEU A 128 -6.61 -6.96 -6.29
C LEU A 128 -7.55 -5.75 -6.46
N ALA A 129 -7.56 -5.12 -7.63
CA ALA A 129 -8.48 -4.03 -7.95
C ALA A 129 -9.96 -4.48 -7.98
N TYR A 130 -10.23 -5.71 -8.45
CA TYR A 130 -11.56 -6.32 -8.31
C TYR A 130 -11.96 -6.45 -6.84
N LEU A 131 -11.11 -7.03 -6.00
CA LEU A 131 -11.41 -7.22 -4.57
C LEU A 131 -11.61 -5.88 -3.86
N HIS A 132 -10.80 -4.87 -4.19
CA HIS A 132 -10.94 -3.49 -3.72
C HIS A 132 -12.31 -2.88 -4.05
N ALA A 133 -12.80 -3.04 -5.28
CA ALA A 133 -14.11 -2.53 -5.68
C ALA A 133 -15.27 -3.39 -5.15
N GLN A 134 -15.09 -4.71 -5.14
CA GLN A 134 -16.15 -5.68 -4.89
C GLN A 134 -16.39 -5.95 -3.41
N ILE A 135 -15.36 -5.90 -2.57
CA ILE A 135 -15.47 -6.18 -1.13
C ILE A 135 -15.47 -4.86 -0.36
N GLY A 136 -14.51 -3.99 -0.67
CA GLY A 136 -14.37 -2.68 -0.04
C GLY A 136 -12.96 -2.12 -0.21
N SER A 137 -12.85 -0.80 -0.19
CA SER A 137 -11.60 -0.08 -0.44
C SER A 137 -10.55 -0.32 0.65
N GLU A 138 -10.96 -0.80 1.83
CA GLU A 138 -10.05 -1.21 2.90
C GLU A 138 -9.14 -2.37 2.49
N ILE A 139 -9.57 -3.22 1.54
CA ILE A 139 -8.76 -4.31 1.03
C ILE A 139 -7.61 -3.73 0.21
N GLY A 140 -7.89 -2.89 -0.79
CA GLY A 140 -6.83 -2.26 -1.57
C GLY A 140 -5.91 -1.38 -0.71
N ALA A 141 -6.45 -0.69 0.30
CA ALA A 141 -5.66 0.08 1.25
C ALA A 141 -4.69 -0.76 2.07
N HIS A 142 -5.11 -1.95 2.54
CA HIS A 142 -4.23 -2.90 3.25
C HIS A 142 -3.03 -3.29 2.39
N PHE A 143 -3.26 -3.73 1.16
CA PHE A 143 -2.18 -4.13 0.26
C PHE A 143 -1.31 -2.95 -0.17
N LEU A 144 -1.90 -1.78 -0.42
CA LEU A 144 -1.17 -0.58 -0.76
C LEU A 144 -0.20 -0.21 0.35
N GLN A 145 -0.68 -0.19 1.60
CA GLN A 145 0.17 0.05 2.77
C GLN A 145 1.31 -0.99 2.83
N THR A 146 1.00 -2.28 2.77
CA THR A 146 2.02 -3.34 2.84
C THR A 146 3.11 -3.20 1.79
N PHE A 147 2.74 -2.94 0.53
CA PHE A 147 3.74 -2.81 -0.54
C PHE A 147 4.52 -1.51 -0.48
N VAL A 148 3.91 -0.42 0.00
CA VAL A 148 4.60 0.84 0.27
C VAL A 148 5.59 0.71 1.43
N GLU A 149 5.24 0.00 2.49
CA GLU A 149 6.15 -0.29 3.62
C GLU A 149 7.33 -1.17 3.18
N LEU A 150 7.08 -2.18 2.34
CA LEU A 150 8.16 -2.99 1.74
C LEU A 150 9.06 -2.15 0.85
N PHE A 151 8.48 -1.29 0.00
CA PHE A 151 9.24 -0.36 -0.84
C PHE A 151 10.14 0.56 -0.01
N ASP A 152 9.59 1.23 1.01
CA ASP A 152 10.38 2.12 1.87
C ASP A 152 11.43 1.33 2.67
N GLY A 153 11.09 0.13 3.15
CA GLY A 153 12.02 -0.78 3.81
C GLY A 153 13.24 -1.11 2.95
N HIS A 154 13.06 -1.32 1.64
CA HIS A 154 14.17 -1.54 0.71
C HIS A 154 15.04 -0.28 0.47
N LEU A 155 14.47 0.92 0.66
CA LEU A 155 15.15 2.19 0.44
C LEU A 155 15.79 2.78 1.70
N LYS A 156 15.59 2.17 2.88
CA LYS A 156 16.27 2.60 4.10
C LYS A 156 17.79 2.51 3.94
N ASP A 157 18.47 3.54 4.42
CA ASP A 157 19.93 3.67 4.36
C ASP A 157 20.60 2.43 4.97
N GLY A 158 21.61 1.90 4.27
CA GLY A 158 22.27 0.64 4.60
C GLY A 158 21.69 -0.57 3.85
N HIS A 159 20.37 -0.71 3.76
CA HIS A 159 19.77 -1.81 2.99
C HIS A 159 19.94 -1.59 1.48
N LEU A 160 19.61 -0.38 1.00
CA LEU A 160 19.76 -0.04 -0.42
C LEU A 160 21.20 -0.20 -0.94
N ALA A 161 22.18 0.17 -0.12
CA ALA A 161 23.60 0.02 -0.47
C ALA A 161 24.06 -1.45 -0.52
N SER A 162 23.38 -2.33 0.23
CA SER A 162 23.65 -3.78 0.24
C SER A 162 22.91 -4.55 -0.85
N LEU A 163 21.90 -3.95 -1.47
CA LEU A 163 21.11 -4.61 -2.50
C LEU A 163 21.93 -4.79 -3.77
N ALA A 164 22.25 -6.05 -4.05
CA ALA A 164 22.82 -6.45 -5.33
C ALA A 164 21.87 -6.06 -6.48
N VAL A 165 22.45 -5.71 -7.62
CA VAL A 165 21.67 -5.32 -8.80
C VAL A 165 20.79 -6.49 -9.26
N GLU A 166 21.29 -7.71 -9.14
CA GLU A 166 20.65 -8.98 -9.49
C GLU A 166 19.39 -9.26 -8.68
N ASP A 167 19.31 -8.76 -7.44
CA ASP A 167 18.15 -8.95 -6.56
C ASP A 167 16.96 -8.12 -7.06
N LYS A 168 15.94 -8.75 -7.62
CA LYS A 168 14.80 -8.04 -8.22
C LYS A 168 13.64 -7.78 -7.26
N GLN A 169 13.80 -7.98 -5.94
CA GLN A 169 12.71 -7.77 -4.99
C GLN A 169 12.18 -6.33 -5.03
N LEU A 170 13.05 -5.33 -4.94
CA LEU A 170 12.64 -3.91 -5.04
C LEU A 170 11.98 -3.61 -6.42
N ASN A 171 12.54 -4.13 -7.51
CA ASN A 171 11.96 -3.95 -8.85
C ASN A 171 10.55 -4.54 -8.93
N ASN A 172 10.35 -5.72 -8.35
CA ASN A 172 9.06 -6.39 -8.33
C ASN A 172 8.03 -5.61 -7.48
N VAL A 173 8.43 -5.08 -6.32
CA VAL A 173 7.57 -4.18 -5.52
C VAL A 173 7.18 -2.93 -6.32
N VAL A 174 8.15 -2.29 -7.00
CA VAL A 174 7.90 -1.13 -7.86
C VAL A 174 6.91 -1.48 -8.98
N LEU A 175 7.04 -2.66 -9.60
CA LEU A 175 6.14 -3.11 -10.65
C LEU A 175 4.71 -3.33 -10.14
N LEU A 176 4.54 -3.90 -8.93
CA LEU A 176 3.23 -4.01 -8.28
C LEU A 176 2.60 -2.63 -8.09
N LEU A 177 3.35 -1.68 -7.51
CA LEU A 177 2.86 -0.32 -7.26
C LEU A 177 2.47 0.40 -8.56
N CYS A 178 3.22 0.22 -9.64
CA CYS A 178 2.86 0.70 -10.98
C CYS A 178 1.50 0.18 -11.42
N TYR A 179 1.27 -1.14 -11.31
CA TYR A 179 0.02 -1.73 -11.79
C TYR A 179 -1.17 -1.50 -10.84
N MET A 180 -0.94 -1.35 -9.54
CA MET A 180 -1.97 -0.83 -8.63
C MET A 180 -2.46 0.57 -9.04
N TYR A 181 -1.54 1.45 -9.47
CA TYR A 181 -1.90 2.75 -10.06
C TYR A 181 -2.68 2.60 -11.36
N ILE A 182 -2.20 1.74 -12.28
CA ILE A 182 -2.89 1.50 -13.57
C ILE A 182 -4.33 1.05 -13.36
N PHE A 183 -4.57 0.16 -12.40
CA PHE A 183 -5.91 -0.32 -12.05
C PHE A 183 -6.67 0.60 -11.09
N LYS A 184 -6.18 1.84 -10.87
CA LYS A 184 -6.84 2.92 -10.12
C LYS A 184 -7.10 2.62 -8.65
N ILE A 185 -6.26 1.79 -8.02
CA ILE A 185 -6.34 1.59 -6.56
C ILE A 185 -5.96 2.89 -5.82
N TYR A 186 -5.00 3.66 -6.35
CA TYR A 186 -4.56 4.91 -5.75
C TYR A 186 -4.23 6.00 -6.79
N GLU A 187 -4.17 7.25 -6.33
CA GLU A 187 -4.00 8.45 -7.16
C GLU A 187 -2.56 8.66 -7.66
N LEU A 188 -2.42 9.45 -8.73
CA LEU A 188 -1.11 9.77 -9.33
C LEU A 188 -0.13 10.44 -8.36
N SER A 189 -0.63 11.22 -7.40
CA SER A 189 0.15 11.93 -6.39
C SER A 189 1.13 11.01 -5.65
N LEU A 190 0.64 9.89 -5.13
CA LEU A 190 1.46 8.91 -4.42
C LEU A 190 2.53 8.29 -5.32
N LEU A 191 2.21 8.00 -6.58
CA LEU A 191 3.21 7.46 -7.52
C LEU A 191 4.33 8.47 -7.81
N MET A 192 3.99 9.76 -7.89
CA MET A 192 4.98 10.82 -8.03
C MET A 192 5.89 10.94 -6.79
N GLU A 193 5.33 10.78 -5.58
CA GLU A 193 6.12 10.70 -4.33
C GLU A 193 7.08 9.49 -4.33
N LEU A 194 6.61 8.32 -4.76
CA LEU A 194 7.45 7.11 -4.88
C LEU A 194 8.59 7.28 -5.90
N ILE A 195 8.31 7.89 -7.06
CA ILE A 195 9.33 8.22 -8.07
C ILE A 195 10.35 9.21 -7.50
N SER A 196 9.89 10.24 -6.79
CA SER A 196 10.79 11.20 -6.13
C SER A 196 11.69 10.51 -5.12
N ARG A 197 11.14 9.61 -4.30
CA ARG A 197 11.90 8.83 -3.31
C ARG A 197 13.02 7.99 -3.94
N LEU A 198 12.78 7.37 -5.10
CA LEU A 198 13.83 6.67 -5.86
C LEU A 198 14.89 7.63 -6.41
N ALA A 199 14.47 8.79 -6.90
CA ALA A 199 15.36 9.81 -7.47
C ALA A 199 16.18 10.56 -6.41
N ASP A 200 15.73 10.60 -5.16
CA ASP A 200 16.48 11.19 -4.06
C ASP A 200 17.69 10.33 -3.65
N SER A 201 17.61 9.01 -3.87
CA SER A 201 18.66 8.03 -3.55
C SER A 201 19.22 7.37 -4.82
N LEU A 202 19.68 8.17 -5.80
CA LEU A 202 20.19 7.65 -7.07
C LEU A 202 21.43 6.76 -6.89
N CYS A 203 21.27 5.51 -7.28
CA CYS A 203 22.32 4.52 -7.45
C CYS A 203 21.94 3.62 -8.62
N GLU A 204 22.82 2.69 -9.01
CA GLU A 204 22.54 1.77 -10.11
C GLU A 204 21.21 0.99 -9.92
N LYS A 205 20.85 0.69 -8.66
CA LYS A 205 19.62 -0.01 -8.31
C LYS A 205 18.35 0.83 -8.51
N THR A 206 18.33 2.06 -7.99
CA THR A 206 17.17 2.96 -8.15
C THR A 206 17.01 3.43 -9.59
N VAL A 207 18.10 3.57 -10.35
CA VAL A 207 18.06 3.78 -11.80
C VAL A 207 17.36 2.64 -12.53
N GLU A 208 17.63 1.38 -12.16
CA GLU A 208 16.91 0.24 -12.74
C GLU A 208 15.41 0.27 -12.43
N CYS A 209 15.04 0.69 -11.21
CA CYS A 209 13.64 0.82 -10.81
C CYS A 209 12.93 1.96 -11.56
N LEU A 210 13.57 3.12 -11.72
CA LEU A 210 13.04 4.23 -12.50
C LEU A 210 12.88 3.86 -13.98
N LEU A 211 13.88 3.20 -14.57
CA LEU A 211 13.78 2.65 -15.92
C LEU A 211 12.57 1.72 -16.07
N LEU A 212 12.35 0.82 -15.10
CA LEU A 212 11.20 -0.08 -15.09
C LEU A 212 9.88 0.69 -15.08
N ILE A 213 9.73 1.72 -14.24
CA ILE A 213 8.52 2.56 -14.20
C ILE A 213 8.26 3.20 -15.57
N PHE A 214 9.28 3.80 -16.18
CA PHE A 214 9.11 4.50 -17.45
C PHE A 214 8.81 3.55 -18.60
N GLN A 215 9.39 2.35 -18.59
CA GLN A 215 9.09 1.31 -19.59
C GLN A 215 7.67 0.78 -19.45
N SER A 216 7.23 0.48 -18.22
CA SER A 216 5.92 -0.14 -17.98
C SER A 216 4.76 0.86 -18.14
N ILE A 217 4.89 2.05 -17.55
CA ILE A 217 3.75 2.98 -17.42
C ILE A 217 4.07 4.43 -17.80
N GLY A 218 5.26 4.73 -18.31
CA GLY A 218 5.68 6.11 -18.60
C GLY A 218 4.72 6.87 -19.52
N PHE A 219 4.29 6.25 -20.63
CA PHE A 219 3.31 6.89 -21.53
C PHE A 219 1.96 7.14 -20.86
N ARG A 220 1.57 6.26 -19.93
CA ARG A 220 0.34 6.45 -19.16
C ARG A 220 0.46 7.63 -18.21
N LEU A 221 1.60 7.79 -17.51
CA LEU A 221 1.84 8.94 -16.63
C LEU A 221 1.72 10.25 -17.38
N ARG A 222 2.36 10.34 -18.55
CA ARG A 222 2.26 11.53 -19.39
C ARG A 222 0.85 11.80 -19.89
N LYS A 223 0.12 10.75 -20.27
CA LYS A 223 -1.27 10.87 -20.75
C LYS A 223 -2.22 11.32 -19.64
N ASP A 224 -2.04 10.81 -18.43
CA ASP A 224 -2.90 11.11 -17.29
C ASP A 224 -2.68 12.52 -16.76
N ASP A 225 -1.42 12.97 -16.64
CA ASP A 225 -1.09 14.36 -16.28
C ASP A 225 0.23 14.81 -16.92
N PRO A 226 0.19 15.58 -18.03
CA PRO A 226 1.38 16.10 -18.68
C PRO A 226 2.22 17.06 -17.83
N LEU A 227 1.59 17.82 -16.92
CA LEU A 227 2.28 18.83 -16.10
C LEU A 227 3.01 18.17 -14.93
N ALA A 228 2.35 17.25 -14.23
CA ALA A 228 3.00 16.45 -13.18
C ALA A 228 4.15 15.62 -13.77
N PHE A 229 3.94 15.00 -14.94
CA PHE A 229 5.00 14.26 -15.64
C PHE A 229 6.20 15.15 -16.00
N LYS A 230 5.97 16.37 -16.52
CA LYS A 230 7.06 17.32 -16.82
C LYS A 230 7.84 17.71 -15.57
N THR A 231 7.14 17.98 -14.46
CA THR A 231 7.75 18.37 -13.19
C THR A 231 8.60 17.23 -12.62
N MET A 232 8.06 16.01 -12.59
CA MET A 232 8.79 14.81 -12.18
C MET A 232 10.05 14.59 -13.02
N MET A 233 9.96 14.74 -14.34
CA MET A 233 11.11 14.59 -15.23
C MET A 233 12.20 15.62 -14.94
N GLN A 234 11.83 16.88 -14.71
CA GLN A 234 12.79 17.93 -14.34
C GLN A 234 13.48 17.61 -13.01
N ASN A 235 12.74 17.12 -12.02
CA ASN A 235 13.31 16.66 -10.75
C ASN A 235 14.33 15.53 -10.97
N VAL A 236 13.93 14.46 -11.69
CA VAL A 236 14.82 13.33 -12.01
C VAL A 236 16.08 13.80 -12.75
N GLN A 237 15.95 14.69 -13.75
CA GLN A 237 17.09 15.24 -14.48
C GLN A 237 18.02 16.07 -13.58
N SER A 238 17.46 16.85 -12.65
CA SER A 238 18.26 17.61 -11.67
C SER A 238 19.06 16.67 -10.76
N LYS A 239 18.45 15.56 -10.31
CA LYS A 239 19.12 14.55 -9.48
C LYS A 239 20.23 13.85 -10.25
N ILE A 240 19.99 13.51 -11.52
CA ILE A 240 21.01 12.96 -12.42
C ILE A 240 22.18 13.93 -12.61
N ALA A 241 21.90 15.22 -12.79
CA ALA A 241 22.94 16.25 -12.94
C ALA A 241 23.80 16.40 -11.68
N ALA A 242 23.23 16.17 -10.50
CA ALA A 242 23.94 16.19 -9.21
C ALA A 242 24.68 14.87 -8.88
N ALA A 243 24.42 13.79 -9.62
CA ALA A 243 24.99 12.47 -9.33
C ALA A 243 26.51 12.40 -9.58
N PRO A 244 27.23 11.45 -8.94
CA PRO A 244 28.64 11.18 -9.19
C PRO A 244 28.92 10.82 -10.65
N LEU A 245 30.16 11.09 -11.11
CA LEU A 245 30.56 10.82 -12.50
C LEU A 245 30.43 9.33 -12.85
N GLU A 246 30.82 8.45 -11.94
CA GLU A 246 30.69 6.99 -12.11
C GLU A 246 29.26 6.56 -12.46
N LEU A 247 28.27 7.15 -11.79
CA LEU A 247 26.87 6.83 -12.08
C LEU A 247 26.43 7.42 -13.44
N LYS A 248 26.89 8.63 -13.79
CA LYS A 248 26.61 9.27 -15.09
C LYS A 248 27.18 8.50 -16.29
N GLU A 249 28.28 7.78 -16.08
CA GLU A 249 28.88 6.92 -17.09
C GLU A 249 28.22 5.54 -17.18
N ASN A 250 27.36 5.18 -16.22
CA ASN A 250 26.66 3.91 -16.21
C ASN A 250 25.73 3.77 -17.44
N PRO A 251 25.87 2.69 -18.25
CA PRO A 251 25.06 2.51 -19.45
C PRO A 251 23.56 2.37 -19.17
N ARG A 252 23.18 1.86 -17.99
CA ARG A 252 21.77 1.74 -17.58
C ARG A 252 21.14 3.11 -17.35
N LEU A 253 21.89 4.06 -16.79
CA LEU A 253 21.41 5.42 -16.62
C LEU A 253 21.21 6.11 -17.97
N ARG A 254 22.16 5.96 -18.89
CA ARG A 254 22.04 6.49 -20.25
C ARG A 254 20.80 5.94 -20.96
N PHE A 255 20.59 4.63 -20.89
CA PHE A 255 19.40 3.99 -21.46
C PHE A 255 18.10 4.45 -20.78
N MET A 256 18.08 4.62 -19.45
CA MET A 256 16.94 5.20 -18.74
C MET A 256 16.60 6.61 -19.23
N VAL A 257 17.61 7.46 -19.44
CA VAL A 257 17.42 8.81 -20.00
C VAL A 257 16.85 8.75 -21.42
N ASP A 258 17.30 7.81 -22.25
CA ASP A 258 16.76 7.61 -23.60
C ASP A 258 15.28 7.20 -23.58
N ILE A 259 14.91 6.28 -22.69
CA ILE A 259 13.51 5.87 -22.49
C ILE A 259 12.67 7.04 -21.96
N LEU A 260 13.17 7.78 -20.96
CA LEU A 260 12.47 8.94 -20.41
C LEU A 260 12.21 10.01 -21.50
N ASN A 261 13.19 10.24 -22.37
CA ASN A 261 13.04 11.13 -23.53
C ASN A 261 12.07 10.57 -24.59
N ALA A 262 12.05 9.26 -24.82
CA ALA A 262 11.07 8.63 -25.70
C ALA A 262 9.63 8.84 -25.18
N VAL A 263 9.41 8.64 -23.88
CA VAL A 263 8.12 8.90 -23.23
C VAL A 263 7.72 10.38 -23.34
N LYS A 264 8.66 11.29 -23.04
CA LYS A 264 8.47 12.75 -23.22
C LYS A 264 8.03 13.12 -24.63
N ASN A 265 8.55 12.44 -25.64
CA ASN A 265 8.27 12.73 -27.06
C ASN A 265 7.16 11.87 -27.67
N ASN A 266 6.47 11.05 -26.87
CA ASN A 266 5.42 10.10 -27.30
C ASN A 266 5.92 9.04 -28.29
N ASN A 267 7.21 8.73 -28.28
CA ASN A 267 7.81 7.83 -29.25
C ASN A 267 7.78 6.38 -28.74
N MET A 268 6.60 5.76 -28.83
CA MET A 268 6.35 4.38 -28.36
C MET A 268 7.24 3.35 -29.05
N ASN A 269 7.62 3.58 -30.31
CA ASN A 269 8.46 2.68 -31.11
C ASN A 269 9.87 2.49 -30.53
N LYS A 270 10.31 3.37 -29.64
CA LYS A 270 11.61 3.27 -28.96
C LYS A 270 11.60 2.37 -27.72
N LEU A 271 10.44 1.92 -27.24
CA LEU A 271 10.38 0.96 -26.14
C LEU A 271 10.31 -0.47 -26.72
N PRO A 272 11.33 -1.31 -26.46
CA PRO A 272 11.27 -2.71 -26.85
C PRO A 272 10.11 -3.41 -26.15
N GLN A 273 9.34 -4.23 -26.89
CA GLN A 273 8.29 -5.10 -26.34
C GLN A 273 7.20 -4.38 -25.53
N TYR A 274 6.98 -3.09 -25.79
CA TYR A 274 5.90 -2.34 -25.15
C TYR A 274 4.54 -2.73 -25.73
N ASP A 275 3.71 -3.37 -24.91
CA ASP A 275 2.34 -3.73 -25.22
C ASP A 275 1.36 -3.02 -24.26
N PRO A 276 0.79 -1.87 -24.66
CA PRO A 276 -0.21 -1.17 -23.85
C PRO A 276 -1.58 -1.87 -23.84
N GLU A 277 -1.85 -2.80 -24.76
CA GLU A 277 -3.18 -3.37 -24.94
C GLU A 277 -3.55 -4.31 -23.81
N LEU A 278 -2.60 -5.07 -23.28
CA LEU A 278 -2.86 -6.01 -22.20
C LEU A 278 -3.50 -5.34 -20.98
N ALA A 279 -2.90 -4.26 -20.47
CA ALA A 279 -3.41 -3.56 -19.30
C ALA A 279 -4.76 -2.86 -19.59
N GLU A 280 -4.98 -2.37 -20.81
CA GLU A 280 -6.27 -1.82 -21.25
C GLU A 280 -7.36 -2.90 -21.30
N ASN A 281 -7.04 -4.08 -21.83
CA ASN A 281 -7.96 -5.22 -21.93
C ASN A 281 -8.35 -5.73 -20.53
N LEU A 282 -7.39 -5.87 -19.63
CA LEU A 282 -7.65 -6.21 -18.23
C LEU A 282 -8.50 -5.15 -17.53
N ARG A 283 -8.30 -3.85 -17.81
CA ARG A 283 -9.18 -2.78 -17.28
C ARG A 283 -10.61 -2.86 -17.81
N LYS A 284 -10.81 -3.16 -19.10
CA LYS A 284 -12.15 -3.39 -19.67
C LYS A 284 -12.81 -4.61 -19.02
N ARG A 285 -12.05 -5.69 -18.86
CA ARG A 285 -12.52 -6.92 -18.20
C ARG A 285 -12.90 -6.66 -16.75
N LEU A 286 -12.07 -5.93 -15.98
CA LEU A 286 -12.39 -5.51 -14.62
C LEU A 286 -13.75 -4.80 -14.56
N LYS A 287 -13.98 -3.80 -15.42
CA LYS A 287 -15.26 -3.09 -15.48
C LYS A 287 -16.43 -4.02 -15.80
N ALA A 288 -16.26 -4.97 -16.73
CA ALA A 288 -17.29 -5.93 -17.09
C ALA A 288 -17.59 -6.97 -16.00
N MET A 289 -16.65 -7.20 -15.08
CA MET A 289 -16.80 -8.17 -13.98
C MET A 289 -17.49 -7.59 -12.74
N LEU A 290 -17.49 -6.26 -12.57
CA LEU A 290 -18.09 -5.61 -11.40
C LEU A 290 -19.62 -5.60 -11.50
N LYS A 291 -20.29 -5.73 -10.35
CA LYS A 291 -21.76 -5.66 -10.26
C LYS A 291 -22.26 -4.23 -10.51
N ASN A 292 -23.51 -4.10 -10.96
CA ASN A 292 -24.16 -2.83 -11.34
C ASN A 292 -24.37 -1.90 -10.12
N ASP A 293 -23.29 -1.23 -9.70
CA ASP A 293 -23.23 -0.26 -8.58
C ASP A 293 -21.79 -0.12 -8.07
N ARG A 294 -20.93 -1.12 -8.30
CA ARG A 294 -19.56 -1.13 -7.80
C ARG A 294 -18.56 -0.58 -8.81
N TYR A 295 -17.64 0.22 -8.30
CA TYR A 295 -16.53 0.79 -9.05
C TYR A 295 -15.28 0.84 -8.17
N VAL A 296 -14.12 0.93 -8.82
CA VAL A 296 -12.85 1.12 -8.12
C VAL A 296 -12.80 2.56 -7.59
N VAL A 297 -12.91 2.72 -6.27
CA VAL A 297 -12.71 4.00 -5.59
C VAL A 297 -11.21 4.28 -5.52
N THR A 298 -10.73 5.35 -6.15
CA THR A 298 -9.29 5.68 -6.09
C THR A 298 -8.93 6.26 -4.72
N LEU A 299 -7.93 5.67 -4.06
CA LEU A 299 -7.41 6.16 -2.78
C LEU A 299 -6.47 7.36 -3.00
N ASN A 300 -6.72 8.46 -2.31
CA ASN A 300 -5.83 9.61 -2.26
C ASN A 300 -5.16 9.69 -0.88
N ILE A 301 -4.09 8.91 -0.70
CA ILE A 301 -3.36 8.80 0.57
C ILE A 301 -1.89 9.17 0.30
N ALA A 302 -1.35 10.10 1.09
CA ALA A 302 0.04 10.50 0.98
C ALA A 302 1.00 9.39 1.45
N LEU A 303 2.23 9.37 0.92
CA LEU A 303 3.23 8.38 1.31
C LEU A 303 3.50 8.40 2.82
N ALA A 304 3.62 9.60 3.39
CA ALA A 304 3.89 9.80 4.81
C ALA A 304 2.76 9.27 5.72
N ASP A 305 1.53 9.20 5.23
CA ASP A 305 0.39 8.68 6.00
C ASP A 305 0.37 7.16 6.00
N LEU A 306 0.69 6.52 4.86
CA LEU A 306 0.82 5.07 4.77
C LEU A 306 1.95 4.56 5.69
N LEU A 307 3.09 5.25 5.72
CA LEU A 307 4.25 4.87 6.54
C LEU A 307 4.11 5.16 8.03
N ARG A 308 3.12 5.97 8.44
CA ARG A 308 2.82 6.31 9.84
C ARG A 308 1.47 5.76 10.30
N ALA A 309 0.89 4.83 9.57
CA ALA A 309 -0.45 4.31 9.83
C ALA A 309 -0.62 3.72 11.23
N ASP A 310 0.46 3.21 11.84
CA ASP A 310 0.53 2.74 13.22
C ASP A 310 0.39 3.87 14.26
N LYS A 311 0.83 5.09 13.92
CA LYS A 311 0.86 6.26 14.80
C LYS A 311 -0.34 7.18 14.64
N VAL A 312 -0.73 7.50 13.40
CA VAL A 312 -1.82 8.46 13.10
C VAL A 312 -3.18 7.79 12.89
N GLY A 313 -3.21 6.46 12.85
CA GLY A 313 -4.41 5.70 12.53
C GLY A 313 -4.75 5.75 11.04
N LYS A 314 -5.66 4.87 10.61
CA LYS A 314 -5.99 4.64 9.20
C LYS A 314 -7.26 5.40 8.81
N TRP A 315 -7.15 6.72 8.63
CA TRP A 315 -8.30 7.60 8.35
C TRP A 315 -9.07 7.25 7.06
N TRP A 316 -8.41 6.56 6.13
CA TRP A 316 -9.00 6.06 4.88
C TRP A 316 -9.82 4.78 5.04
N ILE A 317 -9.88 4.18 6.23
CA ILE A 317 -10.72 3.01 6.53
C ILE A 317 -11.95 3.47 7.33
N VAL A 318 -13.14 3.25 6.76
CA VAL A 318 -14.42 3.54 7.40
C VAL A 318 -14.52 2.83 8.76
N GLY A 319 -14.77 3.59 9.83
CA GLY A 319 -14.89 3.06 11.19
C GLY A 319 -13.59 3.02 12.01
N SER A 320 -12.46 3.48 11.47
CA SER A 320 -11.22 3.63 12.25
C SER A 320 -11.25 4.90 13.09
N ALA A 321 -10.91 4.79 14.38
CA ALA A 321 -10.71 5.96 15.23
C ALA A 321 -9.45 6.71 14.77
N TRP A 322 -9.63 7.92 14.26
CA TRP A 322 -8.52 8.84 13.97
C TRP A 322 -8.10 9.54 15.26
N THR A 323 -6.81 9.46 15.61
CA THR A 323 -6.26 10.02 16.86
C THR A 323 -5.36 11.24 16.64
N GLY A 324 -5.34 11.80 15.42
CA GLY A 324 -4.45 12.91 15.04
C GLY A 324 -4.92 14.29 15.55
N ASN A 325 -3.96 15.13 15.95
CA ASN A 325 -4.19 16.51 16.38
C ASN A 325 -4.31 17.43 15.13
N LEU A 326 -5.39 18.22 15.01
CA LEU A 326 -5.72 19.06 13.84
C LEU A 326 -4.59 20.01 13.38
N ASN A 327 -3.64 20.33 14.25
CA ASN A 327 -2.55 21.26 13.97
C ASN A 327 -1.44 20.69 13.06
N GLU A 328 -1.29 19.36 12.96
CA GLU A 328 -0.24 18.74 12.12
C GLU A 328 -0.61 18.70 10.63
N MET A 329 -1.88 18.92 10.28
CA MET A 329 -2.35 18.93 8.89
C MET A 329 -2.04 20.26 8.17
N GLY A 330 -1.78 21.33 8.93
CA GLY A 330 -1.60 22.69 8.40
C GLY A 330 -0.20 23.03 7.87
N THR A 331 0.81 22.23 8.20
CA THR A 331 2.21 22.51 7.82
C THR A 331 2.61 21.89 6.48
N ALA A 332 1.88 20.89 5.97
CA ALA A 332 2.15 20.25 4.69
C ALA A 332 1.52 20.97 3.47
N SER A 333 0.69 22.01 3.67
CA SER A 333 -0.08 22.63 2.58
C SER A 333 0.01 24.17 2.48
N LYS A 334 1.03 24.81 3.09
CA LYS A 334 1.25 26.27 2.92
C LYS A 334 2.69 26.62 2.62
N GLN A 335 3.12 26.40 1.38
CA GLN A 335 4.08 27.31 0.75
C GLN A 335 3.29 28.44 0.06
N LYS A 336 3.24 29.61 0.71
CA LYS A 336 2.81 30.85 0.05
C LYS A 336 3.87 31.29 -0.96
N PRO A 337 3.51 31.82 -2.14
CA PRO A 337 4.47 32.43 -3.04
C PRO A 337 4.98 33.74 -2.43
N ASN A 338 6.30 33.88 -2.39
CA ASN A 338 7.01 35.07 -1.95
C ASN A 338 6.91 36.12 -3.07
N GLN A 339 6.08 37.16 -2.93
CA GLN A 339 6.15 38.35 -3.76
C GLN A 339 7.08 39.37 -3.10
N SER A 340 8.32 39.40 -3.59
CA SER A 340 9.23 40.53 -3.43
C SER A 340 8.76 41.67 -4.33
N GLY A 341 8.35 42.78 -3.73
CA GLY A 341 8.07 44.03 -4.42
C GLY A 341 8.54 45.20 -3.56
N SER A 342 9.76 45.66 -3.80
CA SER A 342 10.26 46.96 -3.30
C SER A 342 10.54 47.86 -4.50
N SER A 343 9.86 49.00 -4.61
CA SER A 343 10.47 50.34 -4.64
C SER A 343 9.51 51.42 -5.16
N ALA A 344 9.56 52.57 -4.46
CA ALA A 344 9.30 53.96 -4.87
C ALA A 344 7.92 54.29 -5.50
N GLY A 345 7.10 55.21 -5.00
CA GLY A 345 7.40 56.48 -4.34
C GLY A 345 7.47 57.60 -5.38
N PHE A 346 6.38 58.37 -5.54
CA PHE A 346 6.39 59.80 -5.87
C PHE A 346 5.00 60.42 -5.65
N ALA A 347 4.99 61.56 -4.94
CA ALA A 347 3.96 62.61 -4.94
C ALA A 347 3.81 63.22 -6.35
N ASP A 348 2.74 63.88 -6.79
CA ASP A 348 1.64 64.63 -6.14
C ASP A 348 0.26 64.20 -6.66
#